data_AF-A0A1Y5GHJ9-F1
#
_entry.id   AF-A0A1Y5GHJ9-F1
#
_cell.length_a   1.000
_cell.length_b   1.000
_cell.length_c   1.000
_cell.angle_alpha   90.00
_cell.angle_beta   90.00
_cell.angle_gamma   90.00
#
_symmetry.space_group_name_H-M   'P 1'
#
loop_
_entity.id
_entity.type
_entity.pdbx_description
1 polymer ?
#
loop_
_entity_poly.entity_id
_entity_poly.type
_entity_poly.pdbx_seq_one_letter_code
_entity_poly.pdbx_strand_id
1 'polypeptide(L)'
;MDLWQNSAQAYLLPRGDCEDHALALADWLISEGVDAKVVLGKYKTQGHAWVVASKNNKVYLLEATSKRVGKSWNHYPLAQMSNHYYPMVMFNRTDYWVNTTRLATTDYVGKHWQKTSEFVKFKI
;
A
#
# COMPACT_ATOMS: atom_id res chain seq x y z
N MET A 1 8.09 1.67 -20.09
CA MET A 1 8.30 0.51 -19.21
C MET A 1 8.84 1.11 -17.93
N ASP A 2 8.00 1.21 -16.89
CA ASP A 2 8.43 1.78 -15.61
C ASP A 2 9.28 0.76 -14.85
N LEU A 3 10.44 1.22 -14.38
CA LEU A 3 11.41 0.43 -13.63
C LEU A 3 11.17 0.68 -12.15
N TRP A 4 10.67 -0.34 -11.44
CA TRP A 4 10.41 -0.27 -10.01
C TRP A 4 11.69 -0.47 -9.20
N GLN A 5 11.92 0.38 -8.21
CA GLN A 5 13.06 0.25 -7.30
C GLN A 5 12.70 -0.69 -6.14
N ASN A 6 13.69 -1.42 -5.63
CA ASN A 6 13.50 -2.16 -4.38
C ASN A 6 13.57 -1.22 -3.16
N SER A 7 13.15 -1.69 -1.97
CA SER A 7 13.06 -0.85 -0.77
C SER A 7 14.38 -0.17 -0.38
N ALA A 8 15.52 -0.87 -0.52
CA ALA A 8 16.84 -0.31 -0.27
C ALA A 8 17.21 0.79 -1.29
N GLN A 9 16.86 0.61 -2.56
CA GLN A 9 17.08 1.60 -3.62
C GLN A 9 16.19 2.84 -3.42
N ALA A 10 14.90 2.65 -3.14
CA ALA A 10 13.96 3.73 -2.86
C ALA A 10 14.33 4.53 -1.60
N TYR A 11 14.96 3.90 -0.61
CA TYR A 11 15.48 4.58 0.58
C TYR A 11 16.72 5.43 0.28
N LEU A 12 17.61 4.99 -0.61
CA LEU A 12 18.88 5.66 -0.91
C LEU A 12 18.76 6.72 -2.01
N LEU A 13 17.79 6.58 -2.92
CA LEU A 13 17.58 7.49 -4.03
C LEU A 13 16.38 8.41 -3.75
N PRO A 14 16.57 9.73 -3.62
CA PRO A 14 15.47 10.68 -3.39
C PRO A 14 14.60 10.91 -4.64
N ARG A 15 14.64 10.01 -5.62
CA ARG A 15 13.86 10.02 -6.86
C ARG A 15 13.18 8.66 -7.05
N GLY A 16 11.87 8.66 -6.86
CA GLY A 16 10.97 7.55 -7.14
C GLY A 16 9.54 8.06 -7.34
N ASP A 17 8.70 7.26 -7.98
CA ASP A 17 7.27 7.53 -8.15
C ASP A 17 6.47 7.01 -6.94
N CYS A 18 5.15 6.84 -7.05
CA CYS A 18 4.33 6.50 -5.89
C CYS A 18 4.52 5.07 -5.39
N GLU A 19 4.97 4.21 -6.29
CA GLU A 19 5.26 2.82 -6.11
C GLU A 19 6.50 2.64 -5.23
N ASP A 20 7.59 3.36 -5.54
CA ASP A 20 8.85 3.29 -4.80
C ASP A 20 8.70 3.74 -3.34
N HIS A 21 7.97 4.83 -3.11
CA HIS A 21 7.71 5.35 -1.76
C HIS A 21 6.78 4.42 -0.96
N ALA A 22 5.78 3.82 -1.61
CA ALA A 22 4.88 2.89 -0.96
C ALA A 22 5.60 1.60 -0.54
N LEU A 23 6.50 1.11 -1.39
CA LEU A 23 7.36 -0.04 -1.09
C LEU A 23 8.25 0.23 0.13
N ALA A 24 8.98 1.34 0.15
CA ALA A 24 9.84 1.69 1.28
C ALA A 24 9.05 1.84 2.59
N LEU A 25 7.89 2.51 2.55
CA LEU A 25 7.04 2.70 3.73
C LEU A 25 6.47 1.38 4.26
N ALA A 26 5.94 0.53 3.37
CA ALA A 26 5.40 -0.77 3.77
C ALA A 26 6.51 -1.67 4.35
N ASP A 27 7.69 -1.67 3.75
CA ASP A 27 8.83 -2.48 4.21
C ASP A 27 9.34 -2.05 5.59
N TRP A 28 9.38 -0.74 5.85
CA TRP A 28 9.71 -0.22 7.18
C TRP A 28 8.66 -0.62 8.22
N LEU A 29 7.37 -0.43 7.93
CA LEU A 29 6.28 -0.80 8.85
C LEU A 29 6.26 -2.30 9.17
N ILE A 30 6.49 -3.16 8.17
CA ILE A 30 6.60 -4.61 8.37
C ILE A 30 7.79 -4.94 9.27
N SER A 31 8.92 -4.24 9.12
CA SER A 31 10.10 -4.42 9.99
C SER A 31 9.83 -4.04 11.45
N GLU A 32 8.97 -3.06 11.67
CA GLU A 32 8.49 -2.65 13.00
C GLU A 32 7.35 -3.55 13.55
N GLY A 33 7.03 -4.66 12.86
CA GLY A 33 6.01 -5.61 13.29
C GLY A 33 4.56 -5.16 13.01
N VAL A 34 4.36 -4.16 12.16
CA VAL A 34 3.02 -3.73 11.72
C VAL A 34 2.61 -4.54 10.48
N ASP A 35 1.38 -5.05 10.47
CA ASP A 35 0.81 -5.66 9.25
C ASP A 35 0.54 -4.55 8.23
N ALA A 36 1.45 -4.36 7.29
CA ALA A 36 1.35 -3.38 6.23
C ALA A 36 1.39 -4.04 4.84
N LYS A 37 0.65 -3.44 3.89
CA LYS A 37 0.56 -3.89 2.51
C LYS A 37 0.62 -2.68 1.58
N VAL A 38 1.33 -2.81 0.47
CA VAL A 38 1.23 -1.87 -0.64
C VAL A 38 -0.05 -2.18 -1.39
N VAL A 39 -0.80 -1.14 -1.75
CA VAL A 39 -2.01 -1.23 -2.55
C VAL A 39 -1.79 -0.48 -3.85
N LEU A 40 -2.19 -1.11 -4.95
CA LEU A 40 -2.24 -0.49 -6.27
C LEU A 40 -3.69 -0.38 -6.71
N GLY A 41 -4.02 0.73 -7.35
CA GLY A 41 -5.34 0.95 -7.89
C GLY A 41 -5.43 2.31 -8.54
N LYS A 42 -6.59 2.94 -8.39
CA LYS A 42 -6.82 4.30 -8.88
C LYS A 42 -7.21 5.23 -7.74
N TYR A 43 -6.63 6.42 -7.75
CA TYR A 43 -7.14 7.55 -7.00
C TYR A 43 -7.82 8.51 -7.98
N LYS A 44 -9.14 8.72 -7.82
CA LYS A 44 -10.00 9.37 -8.81
C LYS A 44 -9.90 8.67 -10.18
N THR A 45 -9.13 9.22 -11.12
CA THR A 45 -8.98 8.71 -12.48
C THR A 45 -7.56 8.25 -12.81
N GLN A 46 -6.59 8.47 -11.92
CA GLN A 46 -5.18 8.18 -12.15
C GLN A 46 -4.74 6.92 -11.41
N GLY A 47 -3.83 6.16 -12.02
CA GLY A 47 -3.13 5.06 -11.34
C GLY A 47 -2.39 5.60 -10.12
N HIS A 48 -2.47 4.89 -9.00
CA HIS A 48 -1.88 5.34 -7.74
C HIS A 48 -1.48 4.14 -6.87
N ALA A 49 -0.45 4.35 -6.05
CA ALA A 49 0.03 3.42 -5.06
C ALA A 49 0.01 4.07 -3.66
N TRP A 50 -0.44 3.31 -2.66
CA TRP A 50 -0.48 3.73 -1.26
C TRP A 50 -0.24 2.53 -0.34
N VAL A 51 -0.09 2.79 0.95
CA VAL A 51 0.09 1.74 1.95
C VAL A 51 -1.15 1.63 2.83
N VAL A 52 -1.54 0.40 3.16
CA VAL A 52 -2.51 0.15 4.22
C VAL A 52 -1.82 -0.54 5.38
N ALA A 53 -2.09 -0.09 6.60
CA ALA A 53 -1.51 -0.62 7.82
C ALA A 53 -2.61 -1.02 8.79
N SER A 54 -2.59 -2.27 9.24
CA SER A 54 -3.50 -2.81 10.24
C SER A 54 -2.85 -2.75 11.61
N LYS A 55 -3.47 -2.02 12.55
CA LYS A 55 -3.02 -1.94 13.94
C LYS A 55 -4.21 -1.75 14.88
N ASN A 56 -4.26 -2.51 15.98
CA ASN A 56 -5.32 -2.43 16.99
C ASN A 56 -6.74 -2.55 16.37
N ASN A 57 -6.93 -3.53 15.49
CA ASN A 57 -8.22 -3.80 14.81
C ASN A 57 -8.73 -2.65 13.94
N LYS A 58 -7.85 -1.72 13.56
CA LYS A 58 -8.12 -0.60 12.66
C LYS A 58 -7.19 -0.67 11.47
N VAL A 59 -7.69 -0.27 10.31
CA VAL A 59 -6.90 -0.12 9.09
C VAL A 59 -6.72 1.36 8.78
N TYR A 60 -5.47 1.76 8.58
CA TYR A 60 -5.07 3.11 8.23
C TYR A 60 -4.60 3.13 6.78
N LEU A 61 -5.01 4.16 6.03
CA LEU A 61 -4.50 4.43 4.68
C LEU A 61 -3.40 5.48 4.78
N LEU A 62 -2.22 5.14 4.29
CA LEU A 62 -1.02 5.97 4.32
C LEU A 62 -0.63 6.35 2.90
N GLU A 63 -0.65 7.65 2.63
CA GLU A 63 -0.24 8.21 1.35
C GLU A 63 1.29 8.24 1.24
N ALA A 64 1.82 7.59 0.21
CA ALA A 64 3.26 7.48 0.00
C ALA A 64 3.88 8.74 -0.63
N THR A 65 3.10 9.54 -1.38
CA THR A 65 3.63 10.67 -2.19
C THR A 65 2.96 12.01 -1.97
N SER A 66 2.13 12.16 -0.94
CA SER A 66 1.47 13.46 -0.73
C SER A 66 2.51 14.53 -0.39
N LYS A 67 2.91 15.34 -1.38
CA LYS A 67 3.73 16.55 -1.25
C LYS A 67 3.06 17.66 -0.44
N ARG A 68 2.05 17.35 0.39
CA ARG A 68 1.40 18.29 1.30
C ARG A 68 2.29 18.55 2.51
N VAL A 69 3.50 19.04 2.24
CA VAL A 69 4.36 19.71 3.22
C VAL A 69 3.54 20.88 3.76
N GLY A 70 3.07 20.76 5.01
CA GLY A 70 2.38 21.85 5.72
C GLY A 70 0.92 21.63 6.11
N LYS A 71 0.25 20.53 5.76
CA LYS A 71 -1.03 20.18 6.39
C LYS A 71 -0.78 19.11 7.44
N SER A 72 -0.84 19.53 8.70
CA SER A 72 -0.84 18.71 9.92
C SER A 72 -1.01 17.20 9.66
N TRP A 73 0.03 16.44 9.97
CA TRP A 73 0.08 14.97 9.99
C TRP A 73 -0.94 14.32 10.94
N ASN A 74 -1.89 15.07 11.54
CA ASN A 74 -2.89 14.56 12.49
C ASN A 74 -4.01 13.69 11.91
N HIS A 75 -4.05 13.46 10.59
CA HIS A 75 -5.08 12.62 10.02
C HIS A 75 -4.43 11.51 9.22
N TYR A 76 -4.07 10.41 9.88
CA TYR A 76 -4.10 9.10 9.24
C TYR A 76 -5.57 8.77 9.04
N PRO A 77 -6.16 8.98 7.85
CA PRO A 77 -7.55 8.65 7.67
C PRO A 77 -7.69 7.15 7.93
N LEU A 78 -8.63 6.81 8.81
CA LEU A 78 -9.16 5.45 8.82
C LEU A 78 -9.51 5.12 7.37
N ALA A 79 -9.10 3.95 6.90
CA ALA A 79 -9.33 3.56 5.51
C ALA A 79 -10.82 3.73 5.13
N GLN A 80 -11.72 3.45 6.07
CA GLN A 80 -13.17 3.65 5.99
C GLN A 80 -13.63 5.09 5.68
N MET A 81 -12.81 6.10 5.96
CA MET A 81 -13.11 7.51 5.71
C MET A 81 -12.50 8.02 4.40
N SER A 82 -11.79 7.17 3.65
CA SER A 82 -11.05 7.56 2.46
C SER A 82 -11.94 7.44 1.21
N ASN A 83 -12.29 8.58 0.61
CA ASN A 83 -13.09 8.64 -0.60
C ASN A 83 -12.22 8.66 -1.87
N HIS A 84 -12.75 8.14 -2.97
CA HIS A 84 -12.15 8.10 -4.32
C HIS A 84 -10.94 7.16 -4.50
N TYR A 85 -10.77 6.18 -3.61
CA TYR A 85 -9.82 5.09 -3.78
C TYR A 85 -10.53 3.88 -4.37
N TYR A 86 -9.96 3.36 -5.44
CA TYR A 86 -10.44 2.17 -6.14
C TYR A 86 -9.30 1.14 -6.12
N PRO A 87 -9.15 0.39 -5.03
CA PRO A 87 -8.07 -0.58 -4.89
C PRO A 87 -8.30 -1.78 -5.80
N MET A 88 -7.25 -2.24 -6.47
CA MET A 88 -7.30 -3.38 -7.39
C MET A 88 -6.53 -4.57 -6.85
N VAL A 89 -5.32 -4.33 -6.34
CA VAL A 89 -4.44 -5.38 -5.81
C VAL A 89 -3.72 -4.86 -4.58
N MET A 90 -3.34 -5.76 -3.68
CA MET A 90 -2.48 -5.45 -2.56
C MET A 90 -1.44 -6.55 -2.36
N PHE A 91 -0.28 -6.20 -1.84
CA PHE A 91 0.79 -7.16 -1.62
C PHE A 91 1.70 -6.73 -0.46
N ASN A 92 2.41 -7.69 0.10
CA ASN A 92 3.48 -7.47 1.07
C ASN A 92 4.69 -8.35 0.69
N ARG A 93 5.61 -8.58 1.63
CA ARG A 93 6.82 -9.39 1.40
C ARG A 93 6.54 -10.83 0.97
N THR A 94 5.40 -11.39 1.38
CA THR A 94 5.11 -12.81 1.28
C THR A 94 3.92 -13.11 0.41
N ASP A 95 2.97 -12.20 0.26
CA ASP A 95 1.65 -12.52 -0.22
C ASP A 95 1.15 -11.46 -1.21
N TYR A 96 0.33 -11.92 -2.14
CA TYR A 96 -0.31 -11.08 -3.14
C TYR A 96 -1.81 -11.37 -3.16
N TRP A 97 -2.62 -10.32 -3.12
CA TRP A 97 -4.07 -10.37 -3.12
C TRP A 97 -4.67 -9.54 -4.25
N VAL A 98 -5.77 -10.03 -4.79
CA VAL A 98 -6.58 -9.33 -5.80
C VAL A 98 -7.93 -8.98 -5.21
N ASN A 99 -8.37 -7.74 -5.43
CA ASN A 99 -9.73 -7.33 -5.14
C ASN A 99 -10.67 -7.88 -6.22
N THR A 100 -11.58 -8.75 -5.81
CA THR A 100 -12.58 -9.35 -6.71
C THR A 100 -13.78 -8.45 -6.98
N THR A 101 -13.92 -7.35 -6.24
CA THR A 101 -14.95 -6.33 -6.47
C THR A 101 -14.43 -5.25 -7.43
N ARG A 102 -15.28 -4.81 -8.36
CA ARG A 102 -14.96 -3.67 -9.27
C ARG A 102 -15.27 -2.30 -8.65
N LEU A 103 -15.63 -2.25 -7.37
CA LEU A 103 -16.14 -1.04 -6.72
C LEU A 103 -15.07 -0.38 -5.84
N ALA A 104 -15.26 0.90 -5.54
CA ALA A 104 -14.56 1.55 -4.45
C ALA A 104 -14.85 0.76 -3.16
N THR A 105 -13.80 0.26 -2.53
CA THR A 105 -13.88 -0.38 -1.22
C THR A 105 -12.86 0.28 -0.31
N THR A 106 -13.33 0.57 0.90
CA THR A 106 -12.50 1.07 1.99
C THR A 106 -12.18 -0.03 3.00
N ASP A 107 -12.68 -1.24 2.76
CA ASP A 107 -12.47 -2.42 3.57
C ASP A 107 -11.29 -3.23 2.99
N TYR A 108 -10.14 -3.17 3.65
CA TYR A 108 -8.92 -3.85 3.21
C TYR A 108 -8.70 -5.22 3.89
N VAL A 109 -9.67 -5.67 4.69
CA VAL A 109 -9.63 -6.96 5.39
C VAL A 109 -10.83 -7.86 5.05
N GLY A 110 -11.72 -7.37 4.21
CA GLY A 110 -12.92 -8.08 3.79
C GLY A 110 -12.64 -9.29 2.89
N LYS A 111 -13.65 -10.17 2.80
CA LYS A 111 -13.61 -11.42 2.02
C LYS A 111 -13.44 -11.24 0.51
N HIS A 112 -13.60 -10.01 -0.01
CA HIS A 112 -13.42 -9.71 -1.42
C HIS A 112 -11.94 -9.69 -1.84
N TRP A 113 -11.02 -9.65 -0.86
CA TRP A 113 -9.59 -9.81 -1.09
C TRP A 113 -9.23 -11.29 -1.13
N GLN A 114 -8.89 -11.78 -2.31
CA GLN A 114 -8.48 -13.17 -2.49
C GLN A 114 -6.96 -13.24 -2.64
N LYS A 115 -6.31 -14.06 -1.81
CA LYS A 115 -4.88 -14.36 -1.94
C LYS A 115 -4.69 -15.18 -3.21
N THR A 116 -3.91 -14.68 -4.16
CA THR A 116 -3.68 -15.35 -5.44
C THR A 116 -2.25 -15.85 -5.61
N SER A 117 -1.30 -15.34 -4.83
CA SER A 117 0.09 -15.81 -4.85
C SER A 117 0.75 -15.67 -3.48
N GLU A 118 1.79 -16.48 -3.28
CA GLU A 118 2.68 -16.44 -2.12
C GLU A 118 4.12 -16.55 -2.61
N PHE A 119 4.98 -15.66 -2.13
CA PHE A 119 6.41 -15.71 -2.34
C PHE A 119 7.02 -16.75 -1.41
N VAL A 120 7.52 -17.84 -2.00
CA VAL A 120 8.25 -18.87 -1.31
C VAL A 120 9.74 -18.68 -1.59
N LYS A 121 10.52 -18.36 -0.55
CA LYS A 121 11.98 -18.31 -0.68
C LYS A 121 12.49 -19.74 -0.82
N PHE A 122 12.92 -20.12 -2.03
CA PHE A 122 13.63 -21.37 -2.24
C PHE A 122 14.90 -21.36 -1.37
N LYS A 123 15.03 -22.33 -0.47
CA LYS A 123 16.33 -22.65 0.14
C LYS A 123 17.13 -23.37 -0.95
N ILE A 124 18.14 -22.67 -1.48
CA ILE A 124 19.22 -23.28 -2.27
C ILE A 124 20.25 -23.83 -1.27
#